data_AF-A0A4Y2M2R2-F1
#
_entry.id   AF-A0A4Y2M2R2-F1
#
_cell.length_a   1.000
_cell.length_b   1.000
_cell.length_c   1.000
_cell.angle_alpha   90.00
_cell.angle_beta   90.00
_cell.angle_gamma   90.00
#
_symmetry.space_group_name_H-M   'P 1'
#
loop_
_entity.id
_entity.type
_entity.pdbx_description
1 polymer ?
#
loop_
_entity_poly.entity_id
_entity_poly.type
_entity_poly.pdbx_seq_one_letter_code
_entity_poly.pdbx_strand_id
1 'polypeptide(L)'
;MNVIWALPNSSQMLCVLAGNKQKRPWEDLGLDLLKYKNSWYLLISDYYSRYPEIARLERLTSAEIINHCKSIFSHHGIPDVVRSDNGSQFEPVKTVEFKDFAKSYGFTHVSSSHKFSQSNGLIEATVKTVRARIKKSRDPYFPLMAYRATPLENGFSPSELLMGRRINTTLPVAETQLQPYSVNKKVLEAKEERRMEGQKTKYDKHHGVRNFDELGPGQNVWVTDRRVTGKVLQKTPYPRSYLVQSGRRVYRRNRKHLIPSPDFHPEPEPEDDSDVMGYQHSPGDADPGYPPLMSSPQSPKT
;
A
#
# COMPACT_ATOMS: atom_id res chain seq x y z
N MET A 1 13.82 -9.16 6.40
CA MET A 1 12.92 -8.00 6.60
C MET A 1 11.74 -8.14 5.66
N ASN A 2 10.55 -8.52 6.16
CA ASN A 2 9.32 -8.56 5.36
C ASN A 2 8.18 -8.03 6.24
N VAL A 3 7.81 -6.77 6.01
CA VAL A 3 6.67 -6.13 6.68
C VAL A 3 5.42 -6.51 5.89
N ILE A 4 4.66 -7.48 6.41
CA ILE A 4 3.37 -7.90 5.84
C ILE A 4 2.31 -6.93 6.34
N TRP A 5 1.82 -6.04 5.47
CA TRP A 5 0.71 -5.15 5.77
C TRP A 5 -0.63 -5.92 5.72
N ALA A 6 -1.34 -5.92 6.84
CA ALA A 6 -2.72 -6.39 6.93
C ALA A 6 -3.67 -5.29 6.41
N LEU A 7 -4.47 -5.59 5.40
CA LEU A 7 -5.58 -4.73 4.97
C LEU A 7 -6.75 -4.82 5.98
N PRO A 8 -7.48 -3.71 6.27
CA PRO A 8 -8.62 -3.71 7.19
C PRO A 8 -9.87 -4.41 6.59
N ASN A 9 -10.78 -4.92 7.44
CA ASN A 9 -11.91 -5.80 7.06
C ASN A 9 -13.16 -5.07 6.54
N SER A 10 -13.98 -5.83 5.81
CA SER A 10 -15.35 -5.66 5.32
C SER A 10 -16.30 -4.68 6.06
N SER A 11 -16.29 -4.58 7.38
CA SER A 11 -17.17 -3.63 8.11
C SER A 11 -16.55 -2.23 8.28
N GLN A 12 -15.22 -2.14 8.35
CA GLN A 12 -14.52 -0.85 8.17
C GLN A 12 -14.50 -0.44 6.70
N MET A 13 -14.55 -1.41 5.79
CA MET A 13 -14.88 -1.18 4.39
C MET A 13 -16.22 -0.44 4.30
N LEU A 14 -17.34 -0.94 4.82
CA LEU A 14 -18.64 -0.26 4.69
C LEU A 14 -18.69 1.17 5.28
N CYS A 15 -18.03 1.44 6.42
CA CYS A 15 -18.05 2.77 7.04
C CYS A 15 -17.04 3.76 6.42
N VAL A 16 -15.90 3.27 5.89
CA VAL A 16 -14.93 4.11 5.15
C VAL A 16 -15.35 4.28 3.68
N LEU A 17 -16.17 3.38 3.13
CA LEU A 17 -16.71 3.43 1.76
C LEU A 17 -17.86 4.45 1.58
N ALA A 18 -18.40 5.03 2.66
CA ALA A 18 -19.38 6.11 2.56
C ALA A 18 -18.74 7.49 2.26
N GLY A 19 -17.42 7.61 2.41
CA GLY A 19 -16.68 8.87 2.21
C GLY A 19 -15.89 8.90 0.90
N ASN A 20 -16.57 9.25 -0.20
CA ASN A 20 -16.00 9.62 -1.52
C ASN A 20 -15.61 8.49 -2.49
N LYS A 21 -16.62 7.83 -3.08
CA LYS A 21 -16.54 7.30 -4.45
C LYS A 21 -16.42 8.51 -5.39
N GLN A 22 -15.37 8.58 -6.22
CA GLN A 22 -15.19 9.69 -7.17
C GLN A 22 -16.44 9.85 -8.03
N LYS A 23 -16.96 11.07 -8.12
CA LYS A 23 -18.29 11.36 -8.69
C LYS A 23 -18.21 11.81 -10.14
N ARG A 24 -17.05 12.30 -10.56
CA ARG A 24 -16.79 12.78 -11.92
C ARG A 24 -15.40 12.37 -12.42
N PRO A 25 -15.22 12.30 -13.76
CA PRO A 25 -13.89 12.16 -14.34
C PRO A 25 -12.96 13.29 -13.89
N TRP A 26 -11.68 12.95 -13.75
CA TRP A 26 -10.60 13.91 -13.48
C TRP A 26 -10.71 14.66 -12.14
N GLU A 27 -11.46 14.11 -11.18
CA GLU A 27 -11.61 14.68 -9.82
C GLU A 27 -10.40 14.34 -8.93
N ASP A 28 -9.93 13.10 -8.99
CA ASP A 28 -8.88 12.55 -8.14
C ASP A 28 -7.87 11.83 -9.02
N LEU A 29 -6.60 12.22 -8.93
CA LEU A 29 -5.51 11.68 -9.75
C LEU A 29 -4.48 10.96 -8.89
N GLY A 30 -4.06 9.78 -9.34
CA GLY A 30 -2.93 9.03 -8.77
C GLY A 30 -1.66 9.34 -9.54
N LEU A 31 -0.62 9.74 -8.82
CA LEU A 31 0.72 10.05 -9.34
C LEU A 31 1.67 8.91 -8.97
N ASP A 32 2.30 8.31 -9.98
CA ASP A 32 3.36 7.31 -9.83
C ASP A 32 4.63 7.69 -10.62
N LEU A 33 5.78 7.24 -10.13
CA LEU A 33 7.07 7.44 -10.78
C LEU A 33 7.66 6.07 -11.15
N LEU A 34 7.99 5.91 -12.43
CA LEU A 34 8.53 4.66 -12.96
C LEU A 34 9.87 4.91 -13.65
N LYS A 35 10.82 4.00 -13.45
CA LYS A 35 12.11 3.98 -14.16
C LYS A 35 12.09 2.93 -15.26
N TYR A 36 12.45 3.30 -16.49
CA TYR A 36 12.55 2.40 -17.64
C TYR A 36 13.65 2.84 -18.60
N LYS A 37 14.52 1.90 -19.05
CA LYS A 37 15.64 2.15 -19.98
C LYS A 37 16.42 3.43 -19.67
N ASN A 38 16.79 3.57 -18.40
CA ASN A 38 17.53 4.71 -17.84
C ASN A 38 16.81 6.08 -17.86
N SER A 39 15.54 6.13 -18.26
CA SER A 39 14.69 7.31 -18.15
C SER A 39 13.68 7.15 -17.02
N TRP A 40 13.38 8.26 -16.35
CA TRP A 40 12.24 8.34 -15.43
C TRP A 40 10.99 8.72 -16.21
N TYR A 41 9.83 8.27 -15.75
CA TYR A 41 8.55 8.72 -16.26
C TYR A 41 7.62 9.02 -15.10
N LEU A 42 6.90 10.13 -15.26
CA LEU A 42 5.73 10.48 -14.47
C LEU A 42 4.52 9.78 -15.09
N LEU A 43 3.78 9.05 -14.28
CA LEU A 43 2.50 8.45 -14.64
C LEU A 43 1.42 9.12 -13.79
N ILE A 44 0.41 9.68 -14.44
CA ILE A 44 -0.78 10.24 -13.79
C ILE A 44 -1.97 9.40 -14.24
N SER A 45 -2.80 8.93 -13.31
CA SER A 45 -3.99 8.15 -13.64
C SER A 45 -5.21 8.70 -12.93
N ASP A 46 -6.30 8.89 -13.67
CA ASP A 46 -7.59 9.27 -13.09
C ASP A 46 -8.22 8.12 -12.30
N TYR A 47 -8.70 8.38 -11.09
CA TYR A 47 -9.37 7.36 -10.26
C TYR A 47 -10.72 6.93 -10.83
N TYR A 48 -11.44 7.84 -11.50
CA TYR A 48 -12.77 7.56 -12.04
C TYR A 48 -12.68 6.74 -13.33
N SER A 49 -12.00 7.27 -14.35
CA SER A 49 -11.93 6.66 -15.69
C SER A 49 -10.82 5.62 -15.82
N ARG A 50 -9.86 5.58 -14.88
CA ARG A 50 -8.61 4.80 -15.00
C ARG A 50 -7.77 5.21 -16.20
N TYR A 51 -7.97 6.44 -16.71
CA TYR A 51 -7.25 6.95 -17.87
C TYR A 51 -5.82 7.34 -17.48
N PRO A 52 -4.79 6.74 -18.12
CA PRO A 52 -3.41 7.05 -17.82
C PRO A 52 -2.83 8.13 -18.74
N GLU A 53 -2.03 9.03 -18.17
CA GLU A 53 -1.15 9.97 -18.83
C GLU A 53 0.30 9.70 -18.43
N ILE A 54 1.22 9.79 -19.39
CA ILE A 54 2.65 9.62 -19.13
C ILE A 54 3.44 10.81 -19.63
N ALA A 55 4.49 11.15 -18.89
CA ALA A 55 5.50 12.10 -19.31
C ALA A 55 6.89 11.55 -18.99
N ARG A 56 7.81 11.63 -19.97
CA ARG A 56 9.22 11.27 -19.74
C ARG A 56 9.89 12.41 -18.99
N LEU A 57 10.58 12.07 -17.89
CA LEU A 57 11.41 12.97 -17.11
C LEU A 57 12.88 12.81 -17.53
N GLU A 58 13.50 13.91 -17.93
CA GLU A 58 14.95 14.06 -18.09
C GLU A 58 15.63 14.10 -16.72
N ARG A 59 15.07 14.84 -15.76
CA ARG A 59 15.57 14.92 -14.39
C ARG A 59 14.44 14.70 -13.38
N LEU A 60 14.76 13.96 -12.32
CA LEU A 60 13.82 13.69 -11.23
C LEU A 60 13.79 14.88 -10.25
N THR A 61 13.24 16.01 -10.69
CA THR A 61 13.15 17.26 -9.91
C THR A 61 11.70 17.72 -9.76
N SER A 62 11.43 18.51 -8.72
CA SER A 62 10.09 19.04 -8.43
C SER A 62 9.61 19.95 -9.56
N ALA A 63 10.47 20.86 -10.02
CA ALA A 63 10.18 21.77 -11.12
C ALA A 63 9.76 21.04 -12.40
N GLU A 64 10.43 19.94 -12.73
CA GLU A 64 10.13 19.16 -13.93
C GLU A 64 8.80 18.42 -13.81
N ILE A 65 8.54 17.79 -12.65
CA ILE A 65 7.25 17.16 -12.36
C ILE A 65 6.12 18.21 -12.42
N ILE A 66 6.31 19.39 -11.81
CA ILE A 66 5.34 20.48 -11.85
C ILE A 66 5.05 20.90 -13.29
N ASN A 67 6.08 21.06 -14.14
CA ASN A 67 5.88 21.44 -15.54
C ASN A 67 5.08 20.39 -16.32
N HIS A 68 5.32 19.10 -16.09
CA HIS A 68 4.51 18.05 -16.70
C HIS A 68 3.08 18.01 -16.15
N CYS A 69 2.89 18.21 -14.84
CA CYS A 69 1.55 18.36 -14.27
C CYS A 69 0.81 19.53 -14.91
N LYS A 70 1.45 20.70 -15.06
CA LYS A 70 0.85 21.87 -15.72
C LYS A 70 0.44 21.57 -17.15
N SER A 71 1.29 20.90 -17.92
CA SER A 71 0.96 20.49 -19.29
C SER A 71 -0.22 19.52 -19.32
N ILE A 72 -0.24 18.50 -18.47
CA ILE A 72 -1.34 17.53 -18.41
C ILE A 72 -2.64 18.21 -17.94
N PHE A 73 -2.58 19.12 -16.97
CA PHE A 73 -3.75 19.86 -16.48
C PHE A 73 -4.28 20.85 -17.52
N SER A 74 -3.44 21.35 -18.44
CA SER A 74 -3.93 22.17 -19.56
C SER A 74 -4.77 21.39 -20.57
N HIS A 75 -4.63 20.06 -20.64
CA HIS A 75 -5.42 19.23 -21.54
C HIS A 75 -6.78 18.83 -20.96
N HIS A 76 -6.82 18.54 -19.66
CA HIS A 76 -7.99 17.92 -19.02
C HIS A 76 -8.66 18.79 -17.95
N GLY A 77 -7.99 19.86 -17.52
CA GLY A 77 -8.37 20.68 -16.38
C GLY A 77 -7.57 20.37 -15.12
N ILE A 78 -7.79 21.19 -14.09
CA ILE A 78 -7.16 21.03 -12.78
C ILE A 78 -8.00 20.05 -11.95
N PRO A 79 -7.41 19.00 -11.35
CA PRO A 79 -8.13 18.07 -10.48
C PRO A 79 -8.38 18.68 -9.09
N ASP A 80 -9.26 18.05 -8.30
CA ASP A 80 -9.52 18.47 -6.92
C ASP A 80 -8.46 17.89 -5.98
N VAL A 81 -8.06 16.64 -6.23
CA VAL A 81 -7.11 15.89 -5.41
C VAL A 81 -6.03 15.25 -6.28
N VAL A 82 -4.78 15.40 -5.87
CA VAL A 82 -3.64 14.66 -6.43
C VAL A 82 -3.03 13.81 -5.32
N ARG A 83 -2.89 12.51 -5.57
CA ARG A 83 -2.37 11.54 -4.61
C ARG A 83 -1.03 11.01 -5.08
N SER A 84 -0.04 10.98 -4.19
CA SER A 84 1.24 10.31 -4.45
C SER A 84 1.59 9.36 -3.32
N ASP A 85 2.36 8.32 -3.61
CA ASP A 85 2.90 7.45 -2.57
C ASP A 85 4.00 8.16 -1.76
N ASN A 86 4.32 7.61 -0.59
CA ASN A 86 5.29 8.15 0.34
C ASN A 86 6.72 7.63 0.11
N GLY A 87 6.95 6.82 -0.94
CA GLY A 87 8.28 6.33 -1.31
C GLY A 87 9.29 7.45 -1.55
N SER A 88 10.58 7.16 -1.35
CA SER A 88 11.69 8.13 -1.51
C SER A 88 11.80 8.70 -2.93
N GLN A 89 11.27 8.01 -3.93
CA GLN A 89 11.19 8.54 -5.29
C GLN A 89 10.27 9.78 -5.40
N PHE A 90 9.34 9.98 -4.46
CA PHE A 90 8.42 11.12 -4.42
C PHE A 90 8.90 12.27 -3.51
N GLU A 91 10.14 12.26 -3.03
CA GLU A 91 10.70 13.43 -2.33
C GLU A 91 10.51 14.75 -3.10
N PRO A 92 10.67 14.80 -4.45
CA PRO A 92 10.37 16.00 -5.22
C PRO A 92 8.93 16.52 -5.03
N VAL A 93 7.96 15.62 -4.87
CA VAL A 93 6.53 15.96 -4.71
C VAL A 93 6.21 16.40 -3.27
N LYS A 94 7.14 16.20 -2.32
CA LYS A 94 7.00 16.62 -0.91
C LYS A 94 7.62 18.00 -0.63
N THR A 95 8.29 18.59 -1.63
CA THR A 95 8.95 19.90 -1.52
C THR A 95 7.96 21.04 -1.31
N VAL A 96 8.45 22.17 -0.78
CA VAL A 96 7.66 23.39 -0.62
C VAL A 96 7.17 23.89 -1.99
N GLU A 97 8.01 23.78 -3.03
CA GLU A 97 7.65 24.14 -4.41
C GLU A 97 6.38 23.41 -4.90
N PHE A 98 6.26 22.11 -4.61
CA PHE A 98 5.08 21.34 -5.01
C PHE A 98 3.84 21.73 -4.20
N LYS A 99 4.01 22.07 -2.92
CA LYS A 99 2.91 22.57 -2.07
C LYS A 99 2.41 23.93 -2.53
N ASP A 100 3.32 24.83 -2.92
CA ASP A 100 2.97 26.15 -3.46
C ASP A 100 2.31 26.02 -4.83
N PHE A 101 2.76 25.07 -5.66
CA PHE A 101 2.07 24.71 -6.89
C PHE A 101 0.64 24.21 -6.62
N ALA A 102 0.45 23.30 -5.66
CA ALA A 102 -0.87 22.80 -5.28
C ALA A 102 -1.80 23.93 -4.81
N LYS A 103 -1.28 24.82 -3.95
CA LYS A 103 -2.02 25.98 -3.44
C LYS A 103 -2.38 26.98 -4.55
N SER A 104 -1.46 27.27 -5.46
CA SER A 104 -1.68 28.24 -6.55
C SER A 104 -2.66 27.73 -7.60
N TYR A 105 -2.65 26.43 -7.90
CA TYR A 105 -3.61 25.82 -8.82
C TYR A 105 -4.93 25.43 -8.14
N GLY A 106 -4.99 25.43 -6.81
CA GLY A 106 -6.21 25.17 -6.05
C GLY A 106 -6.57 23.69 -5.88
N PHE A 107 -5.60 22.78 -5.98
CA PHE A 107 -5.81 21.35 -5.74
C PHE A 107 -5.21 20.90 -4.42
N THR A 108 -5.76 19.84 -3.83
CA THR A 108 -5.23 19.24 -2.60
C THR A 108 -4.25 18.12 -2.94
N HIS A 109 -2.99 18.27 -2.51
CA HIS A 109 -2.03 17.17 -2.58
C HIS A 109 -2.14 16.30 -1.31
N VAL A 110 -2.34 15.00 -1.51
CA VAL A 110 -2.41 14.01 -0.43
C VAL A 110 -1.29 13.00 -0.62
N SER A 111 -0.33 12.97 0.30
CA SER A 111 0.62 11.86 0.37
C SER A 111 -0.05 10.68 1.07
N SER A 112 -0.12 9.54 0.38
CA SER A 112 -0.82 8.39 0.93
C SER A 112 -0.03 7.73 2.05
N SER A 113 -0.67 7.62 3.21
CA SER A 113 -0.55 6.49 4.13
C SER A 113 -1.79 5.60 3.94
N HIS A 114 -1.65 4.28 4.07
CA HIS A 114 -2.55 3.13 3.79
C HIS A 114 -4.09 3.22 3.97
N LYS A 115 -4.70 4.38 4.23
CA LYS A 115 -6.10 4.58 4.62
C LYS A 115 -7.16 4.43 3.51
N PHE A 116 -6.80 4.19 2.25
CA PHE A 116 -7.75 4.03 1.12
C PHE A 116 -7.57 2.70 0.37
N SER A 117 -7.62 1.57 1.09
CA SER A 117 -7.16 0.27 0.60
C SER A 117 -7.85 -0.28 -0.66
N GLN A 118 -9.12 0.07 -0.94
CA GLN A 118 -9.86 -0.48 -2.07
C GLN A 118 -9.83 0.37 -3.34
N SER A 119 -10.09 1.68 -3.23
CA SER A 119 -9.98 2.60 -4.37
C SER A 119 -8.53 2.72 -4.84
N ASN A 120 -7.57 2.77 -3.91
CA ASN A 120 -6.15 2.76 -4.25
C ASN A 120 -5.75 1.43 -4.89
N GLY A 121 -6.24 0.27 -4.40
CA GLY A 121 -5.86 -1.03 -4.96
C GLY A 121 -6.19 -1.19 -6.44
N LEU A 122 -7.30 -0.60 -6.90
CA LEU A 122 -7.70 -0.63 -8.31
C LEU A 122 -6.81 0.27 -9.19
N ILE A 123 -6.43 1.43 -8.67
CA ILE A 123 -5.52 2.34 -9.37
C ILE A 123 -4.08 1.82 -9.31
N GLU A 124 -3.63 1.24 -8.21
CA GLU A 124 -2.35 0.54 -8.10
C GLU A 124 -2.29 -0.61 -9.12
N ALA A 125 -3.36 -1.40 -9.25
CA ALA A 125 -3.45 -2.44 -10.26
C ALA A 125 -3.37 -1.86 -11.68
N THR A 126 -4.08 -0.76 -11.94
CA THR A 126 -4.06 -0.03 -13.21
C THR A 126 -2.66 0.47 -13.55
N VAL A 127 -2.04 1.22 -12.64
CA VAL A 127 -0.68 1.72 -12.72
C VAL A 127 0.30 0.59 -12.98
N LYS A 128 0.17 -0.54 -12.27
CA LYS A 128 0.99 -1.74 -12.48
C LYS A 128 0.80 -2.33 -13.88
N THR A 129 -0.43 -2.41 -14.38
CA THR A 129 -0.72 -2.88 -15.74
C THR A 129 -0.12 -1.95 -16.81
N VAL A 130 -0.30 -0.64 -16.67
CA VAL A 130 0.25 0.37 -17.59
C VAL A 130 1.77 0.30 -17.58
N ARG A 131 2.39 0.26 -16.39
CA ARG A 131 3.84 0.08 -16.21
C ARG A 131 4.34 -1.19 -16.90
N ALA A 132 3.64 -2.31 -16.75
CA ALA A 132 4.02 -3.57 -17.40
C ALA A 132 3.92 -3.51 -18.93
N ARG A 133 2.90 -2.83 -19.47
CA ARG A 133 2.73 -2.64 -20.92
C ARG A 133 3.80 -1.73 -21.51
N ILE A 134 4.09 -0.61 -20.85
CA ILE A 134 5.13 0.34 -21.26
C ILE A 134 6.51 -0.34 -21.29
N LYS A 135 6.84 -1.13 -20.26
CA LYS A 135 8.15 -1.82 -20.18
C LYS A 135 8.39 -2.81 -21.33
N LYS A 136 7.32 -3.37 -21.90
CA LYS A 136 7.38 -4.37 -22.97
C LYS A 136 7.45 -3.77 -24.38
N SER A 137 7.23 -2.46 -24.53
CA SER A 137 7.22 -1.81 -25.84
C SER A 137 8.46 -0.97 -26.08
N ARG A 138 8.86 -0.83 -27.35
CA ARG A 138 9.89 0.13 -27.76
C ARG A 138 9.34 1.56 -27.77
N ASP A 139 8.09 1.70 -28.19
CA ASP A 139 7.33 2.94 -28.14
C ASP A 139 6.31 2.87 -26.98
N PRO A 140 6.46 3.68 -25.92
CA PRO A 140 5.56 3.65 -24.77
C PRO A 140 4.14 4.17 -25.09
N TYR A 141 3.96 4.95 -26.17
CA TYR A 141 2.69 5.58 -26.51
C TYR A 141 1.69 4.61 -27.15
N PHE A 142 2.16 3.65 -27.94
CA PHE A 142 1.28 2.67 -28.59
C PHE A 142 0.51 1.77 -27.59
N PRO A 143 1.15 1.12 -26.60
CA PRO A 143 0.44 0.35 -25.57
C PRO A 143 -0.47 1.21 -24.70
N LEU A 144 -0.13 2.49 -24.52
CA LEU A 144 -0.93 3.45 -23.78
C LEU A 144 -2.23 3.77 -24.52
N MET A 145 -2.14 4.06 -25.83
CA MET A 145 -3.31 4.26 -26.70
C MET A 145 -4.20 3.01 -26.71
N ALA A 146 -3.60 1.83 -26.87
CA ALA A 146 -4.35 0.57 -26.82
C ALA A 146 -5.08 0.39 -25.48
N TYR A 147 -4.42 0.70 -24.36
CA TYR A 147 -5.04 0.64 -23.03
C TYR A 147 -6.24 1.60 -22.91
N ARG A 148 -6.09 2.84 -23.38
CA ARG A 148 -7.16 3.86 -23.36
C ARG A 148 -8.40 3.45 -24.16
N ALA A 149 -8.22 2.64 -25.21
CA ALA A 149 -9.30 2.11 -26.04
C ALA A 149 -9.84 0.74 -25.60
N THR A 150 -9.17 0.04 -24.67
CA THR A 150 -9.58 -1.30 -24.25
C THR A 150 -10.65 -1.21 -23.17
N PRO A 151 -11.82 -1.87 -23.34
CA PRO A 151 -12.83 -1.94 -22.29
C PRO A 151 -12.28 -2.58 -21.01
N LEU A 152 -12.59 -1.96 -19.88
CA LEU A 152 -12.29 -2.48 -18.55
C LEU A 152 -13.31 -3.59 -18.18
N GLU A 153 -13.19 -4.16 -16.98
CA GLU A 153 -14.15 -5.16 -16.48
C GLU A 153 -15.61 -4.64 -16.40
N ASN A 154 -15.80 -3.31 -16.31
CA ASN A 154 -17.11 -2.67 -16.36
C ASN A 154 -17.66 -2.51 -17.81
N GLY A 155 -16.91 -2.95 -18.82
CA GLY A 155 -17.28 -2.88 -20.23
C GLY A 155 -17.13 -1.50 -20.88
N PHE A 156 -16.58 -0.50 -20.18
CA PHE A 156 -16.24 0.80 -20.73
C PHE A 156 -14.72 0.97 -20.78
N SER A 157 -14.22 1.56 -21.85
CA SER A 157 -12.80 1.92 -21.95
C SER A 157 -12.48 3.20 -21.18
N PRO A 158 -11.22 3.43 -20.77
CA PRO A 158 -10.85 4.67 -20.11
C PRO A 158 -11.17 5.92 -20.92
N SER A 159 -11.00 5.86 -22.25
CA SER A 159 -11.35 6.99 -23.13
C SER A 159 -12.85 7.28 -23.16
N GLU A 160 -13.71 6.26 -23.15
CA GLU A 160 -15.16 6.45 -23.06
C GLU A 160 -15.55 7.08 -21.72
N LEU A 161 -14.92 6.66 -20.63
CA LEU A 161 -15.22 7.20 -19.29
C LEU A 161 -14.75 8.64 -19.09
N LEU A 162 -13.63 9.02 -19.71
CA LEU A 162 -13.08 10.39 -19.59
C LEU A 162 -13.66 11.35 -20.63
N MET A 163 -13.75 10.94 -21.88
CA MET A 163 -14.07 11.81 -23.03
C MET A 163 -15.46 11.54 -23.63
N GLY A 164 -16.18 10.52 -23.18
CA GLY A 164 -17.50 10.17 -23.71
C GLY A 164 -17.46 9.59 -25.12
N ARG A 165 -16.32 9.14 -25.63
CA ARG A 165 -16.21 8.52 -26.97
C ARG A 165 -15.11 7.48 -27.01
N ARG A 166 -15.17 6.61 -28.02
CA ARG A 166 -14.00 5.78 -28.35
C ARG A 166 -12.99 6.60 -29.14
N ILE A 167 -11.72 6.32 -28.90
CA ILE A 167 -10.63 6.85 -29.71
C ILE A 167 -10.39 5.94 -30.91
N ASN A 168 -10.02 6.56 -32.04
CA ASN A 168 -9.61 5.81 -33.21
C ASN A 168 -8.23 5.18 -32.94
N THR A 169 -8.06 3.91 -33.28
CA THR A 169 -6.80 3.17 -33.09
C THR A 169 -6.47 2.42 -34.37
N THR A 170 -5.41 1.62 -34.37
CA THR A 170 -5.11 0.74 -35.51
C THR A 170 -6.14 -0.38 -35.71
N LEU A 171 -7.01 -0.62 -34.72
CA LEU A 171 -8.11 -1.57 -34.84
C LEU A 171 -9.35 -0.85 -35.42
N PRO A 172 -10.04 -1.48 -36.38
CA PRO A 172 -11.24 -0.89 -36.96
C PRO A 172 -12.34 -0.77 -35.91
N VAL A 173 -12.95 0.41 -35.84
CA VAL A 173 -14.07 0.74 -34.96
C VAL A 173 -15.18 1.32 -35.83
N ALA A 174 -16.43 0.97 -35.55
CA ALA A 174 -17.57 1.56 -36.27
C ALA A 174 -17.62 3.07 -36.05
N GLU A 175 -17.86 3.84 -37.10
CA GLU A 175 -17.85 5.32 -37.06
C GLU A 175 -18.84 5.89 -36.03
N THR A 176 -19.97 5.21 -35.83
CA THR A 176 -20.96 5.54 -34.80
C THR A 176 -20.43 5.48 -33.37
N GLN A 177 -19.39 4.68 -33.10
CA GLN A 177 -18.77 4.57 -31.77
C GLN A 177 -17.68 5.62 -31.52
N LEU A 178 -17.22 6.30 -32.58
CA LEU A 178 -16.28 7.42 -32.47
C LEU A 178 -16.99 8.74 -32.11
N GLN A 179 -18.31 8.80 -32.31
CA GLN A 179 -19.12 9.94 -31.95
C GLN A 179 -19.24 10.07 -30.42
N PRO A 180 -19.19 11.30 -29.87
CA PRO A 180 -19.44 11.53 -28.45
C PRO A 180 -20.83 11.07 -28.01
N TYR A 181 -20.88 10.44 -26.84
CA TYR A 181 -22.10 10.02 -26.17
C TYR A 181 -21.97 10.19 -24.65
N SER A 182 -23.11 10.31 -23.98
CA SER A 182 -23.14 10.38 -22.51
C SER A 182 -23.15 8.98 -21.92
N VAL A 183 -22.13 8.64 -21.13
CA VAL A 183 -22.10 7.37 -20.38
C VAL A 183 -23.19 7.41 -19.30
N ASN A 184 -24.07 6.41 -19.29
CA ASN A 184 -25.10 6.30 -18.27
C ASN A 184 -24.47 5.94 -16.92
N LYS A 185 -24.40 6.92 -16.01
CA LYS A 185 -23.77 6.79 -14.69
C LYS A 185 -24.38 5.66 -13.85
N LYS A 186 -25.71 5.50 -13.86
CA LYS A 186 -26.39 4.43 -13.11
C LYS A 186 -25.95 3.04 -13.59
N VAL A 187 -25.81 2.89 -14.91
CA VAL A 187 -25.32 1.63 -15.50
C VAL A 187 -23.87 1.38 -15.11
N LEU A 188 -23.02 2.40 -15.16
CA LEU A 188 -21.62 2.29 -14.73
C LEU A 188 -21.51 1.89 -13.26
N GLU A 189 -22.23 2.57 -12.38
CA GLU A 189 -22.26 2.30 -10.94
C GLU A 189 -22.72 0.87 -10.65
N ALA A 190 -23.80 0.41 -11.27
CA ALA A 190 -24.32 -0.95 -11.10
C ALA A 190 -23.36 -2.03 -11.66
N LYS A 191 -22.55 -1.71 -12.68
CA LYS A 191 -21.51 -2.62 -13.18
C LYS A 191 -20.30 -2.65 -12.26
N GLU A 192 -19.88 -1.50 -11.71
CA GLU A 192 -18.80 -1.43 -10.72
C GLU A 192 -19.18 -2.15 -9.42
N GLU A 193 -20.42 -2.03 -8.96
CA GLU A 193 -20.92 -2.74 -7.77
C GLU A 193 -20.91 -4.25 -7.98
N ARG A 194 -21.48 -4.74 -9.09
CA ARG A 194 -21.42 -6.17 -9.45
C ARG A 194 -19.98 -6.70 -9.54
N ARG A 195 -19.05 -5.88 -10.04
CA ARG A 195 -17.62 -6.23 -10.06
C ARG A 195 -17.05 -6.33 -8.66
N MET A 196 -17.31 -5.35 -7.78
CA MET A 196 -16.84 -5.36 -6.39
C MET A 196 -17.39 -6.57 -5.62
N GLU A 197 -18.67 -6.90 -5.78
CA GLU A 197 -19.30 -8.08 -5.19
C GLU A 197 -18.70 -9.38 -5.76
N GLY A 198 -18.47 -9.45 -7.06
CA GLY A 198 -17.80 -10.57 -7.71
C GLY A 198 -16.36 -10.76 -7.20
N GLN A 199 -15.61 -9.68 -6.98
CA GLN A 199 -14.27 -9.74 -6.41
C GLN A 199 -14.31 -10.18 -4.95
N LYS A 200 -15.26 -9.69 -4.16
CA LYS A 200 -15.45 -10.11 -2.76
C LYS A 200 -15.78 -11.61 -2.67
N THR A 201 -16.75 -12.09 -3.43
CA THR A 201 -17.14 -13.51 -3.43
C THR A 201 -16.02 -14.43 -3.89
N LYS A 202 -15.25 -14.03 -4.92
CA LYS A 202 -14.05 -14.78 -5.33
C LYS A 202 -12.97 -14.77 -4.25
N TYR A 203 -12.69 -13.62 -3.65
CA TYR A 203 -11.74 -13.51 -2.54
C TYR A 203 -12.13 -14.42 -1.38
N ASP A 204 -13.41 -14.37 -0.97
CA ASP A 204 -13.93 -15.17 0.14
C ASP A 204 -13.83 -16.68 -0.15
N LYS A 205 -14.13 -17.10 -1.38
CA LYS A 205 -14.00 -18.49 -1.86
C LYS A 205 -12.55 -18.96 -1.93
N HIS A 206 -11.63 -18.15 -2.46
CA HIS A 206 -10.24 -18.55 -2.69
C HIS A 206 -9.34 -18.43 -1.46
N HIS A 207 -9.59 -17.47 -0.57
CA HIS A 207 -8.79 -17.30 0.65
C HIS A 207 -9.31 -18.12 1.82
N GLY A 208 -10.29 -19.01 1.59
CA GLY A 208 -10.82 -19.91 2.60
C GLY A 208 -11.16 -19.13 3.86
N VAL A 209 -12.00 -18.09 3.74
CA VAL A 209 -12.45 -17.27 4.87
C VAL A 209 -13.22 -18.18 5.82
N ARG A 210 -12.47 -18.90 6.65
CA ARG A 210 -12.99 -19.64 7.79
C ARG A 210 -13.43 -18.56 8.77
N ASN A 211 -14.72 -18.55 9.09
CA ASN A 211 -15.20 -17.84 10.25
C ASN A 211 -14.56 -18.51 11.46
N PHE A 212 -13.42 -17.98 11.88
CA PHE A 212 -12.75 -18.40 13.08
C PHE A 212 -13.52 -17.82 14.26
N ASP A 213 -13.89 -18.66 15.22
CA ASP A 213 -14.59 -18.24 16.43
C ASP A 213 -13.83 -17.12 17.13
N GLU A 214 -14.56 -16.15 17.67
CA GLU A 214 -13.95 -15.06 18.41
C GLU A 214 -13.24 -15.59 19.66
N LEU A 215 -12.06 -15.05 19.95
CA LEU A 215 -11.28 -15.47 21.12
C LEU A 215 -11.63 -14.57 22.30
N GLY A 216 -11.97 -15.17 23.43
CA GLY A 216 -12.20 -14.46 24.66
C GLY A 216 -10.90 -13.95 25.30
N PRO A 217 -10.93 -12.83 26.04
CA PRO A 217 -9.86 -12.47 26.97
C PRO A 217 -9.53 -13.65 27.88
N GLY A 218 -8.26 -14.02 27.97
CA GLY A 218 -7.75 -15.09 28.80
C GLY A 218 -7.62 -16.46 28.15
N GLN A 219 -7.99 -16.63 26.88
CA GLN A 219 -7.87 -17.91 26.18
C GLN A 219 -6.43 -18.24 25.78
N ASN A 220 -6.01 -19.49 25.99
CA ASN A 220 -4.70 -19.98 25.57
C ASN A 220 -4.68 -20.24 24.06
N VAL A 221 -3.67 -19.71 23.40
CA VAL A 221 -3.51 -19.77 21.95
C VAL A 221 -2.08 -20.11 21.56
N TRP A 222 -1.94 -20.97 20.57
CA TRP A 222 -0.71 -21.19 19.85
C TRP A 222 -0.56 -20.15 18.74
N VAL A 223 0.54 -19.41 18.76
CA VAL A 223 0.88 -18.36 17.80
C VAL A 223 1.71 -18.97 16.67
N THR A 224 1.08 -19.30 15.55
CA THR A 224 1.68 -20.14 14.50
C THR A 224 2.87 -19.51 13.80
N ASP A 225 2.86 -18.19 13.58
CA ASP A 225 3.93 -17.46 12.89
C ASP A 225 5.21 -17.36 13.74
N ARG A 226 5.09 -17.50 15.05
CA ARG A 226 6.21 -17.45 15.99
C ARG A 226 6.52 -18.77 16.67
N ARG A 227 5.65 -19.77 16.51
CA ARG A 227 5.74 -21.07 17.17
C ARG A 227 5.87 -20.93 18.70
N VAL A 228 5.10 -20.01 19.28
CA VAL A 228 5.06 -19.76 20.73
C VAL A 228 3.65 -19.88 21.26
N THR A 229 3.51 -20.32 22.50
CA THR A 229 2.24 -20.28 23.25
C THR A 229 2.03 -18.90 23.85
N GLY A 230 0.78 -18.49 23.98
CA GLY A 230 0.43 -17.25 24.64
C GLY A 230 -1.02 -17.21 25.08
N LYS A 231 -1.35 -16.17 25.84
CA LYS A 231 -2.69 -15.89 26.36
C LYS A 231 -3.25 -14.67 25.66
N VAL A 232 -4.48 -14.76 25.15
CA VAL A 232 -5.17 -13.60 24.57
C VAL A 232 -5.47 -12.62 25.69
N LEU A 233 -5.00 -11.38 25.55
CA LEU A 233 -5.34 -10.30 26.48
C LEU A 233 -6.67 -9.67 26.11
N GLN A 234 -6.76 -9.16 24.88
CA GLN A 234 -7.96 -8.47 24.41
C GLN A 234 -8.01 -8.38 22.90
N LYS A 235 -9.23 -8.20 22.38
CA LYS A 235 -9.48 -7.81 21.00
C LYS A 235 -9.04 -6.36 20.81
N THR A 236 -8.34 -6.07 19.71
CA THR A 236 -7.99 -4.69 19.37
C THR A 236 -9.14 -4.02 18.60
N PRO A 237 -9.17 -2.68 18.51
CA PRO A 237 -10.09 -1.96 17.61
C PRO A 237 -9.94 -2.33 16.13
N TYR A 238 -8.85 -3.01 15.77
CA TYR A 238 -8.58 -3.47 14.41
C TYR A 238 -9.22 -4.85 14.18
N PRO A 239 -9.89 -5.03 13.03
CA PRO A 239 -10.66 -6.24 12.79
C PRO A 239 -9.78 -7.49 12.73
N ARG A 240 -10.29 -8.59 13.32
CA ARG A 240 -9.61 -9.89 13.42
C ARG A 240 -8.21 -9.78 14.05
N SER A 241 -7.93 -8.76 14.86
CA SER A 241 -6.64 -8.58 15.52
C SER A 241 -6.77 -8.60 17.04
N TYR A 242 -5.90 -9.37 17.68
CA TYR A 242 -5.86 -9.60 19.12
C TYR A 242 -4.48 -9.25 19.68
N LEU A 243 -4.44 -8.80 20.93
CA LEU A 243 -3.22 -8.76 21.74
C LEU A 243 -3.04 -10.10 22.43
N VAL A 244 -1.87 -10.69 22.28
CA VAL A 244 -1.50 -11.97 22.87
C VAL A 244 -0.22 -11.78 23.67
N GLN A 245 -0.24 -12.20 24.93
CA GLN A 245 0.91 -12.21 25.81
C GLN A 245 1.59 -13.59 25.75
N SER A 246 2.90 -13.61 25.55
CA SER A 246 3.72 -14.81 25.63
C SER A 246 4.95 -14.46 26.47
N GLY A 247 5.05 -15.04 27.66
CA GLY A 247 5.99 -14.62 28.70
C GLY A 247 5.82 -13.13 29.08
N ARG A 248 6.92 -12.38 29.05
CA ARG A 248 6.96 -10.91 29.32
C ARG A 248 6.60 -10.03 28.11
N ARG A 249 6.33 -10.60 26.93
CA ARG A 249 6.13 -9.84 25.68
C ARG A 249 4.68 -9.89 25.20
N VAL A 250 4.18 -8.75 24.73
CA VAL A 250 2.83 -8.61 24.15
C VAL A 250 2.93 -8.41 22.64
N TYR A 251 2.17 -9.19 21.88
CA TYR A 251 2.15 -9.16 20.44
C TYR A 251 0.75 -8.86 19.90
N ARG A 252 0.66 -7.99 18.89
CA ARG A 252 -0.55 -7.84 18.10
C ARG A 252 -0.55 -8.83 16.94
N ARG A 253 -1.54 -9.74 16.89
CA ARG A 253 -1.64 -10.77 15.84
C ARG A 253 -3.02 -10.87 15.23
N ASN A 254 -3.07 -11.38 14.00
CA ASN A 254 -4.33 -11.64 13.29
C ASN A 254 -4.89 -13.01 13.72
N ARG A 255 -6.22 -13.14 13.80
CA ARG A 255 -6.94 -14.36 14.23
C ARG A 255 -6.50 -15.62 13.50
N LYS A 256 -6.11 -15.51 12.22
CA LYS A 256 -5.64 -16.64 11.40
C LYS A 256 -4.33 -17.27 11.89
N HIS A 257 -3.54 -16.54 12.69
CA HIS A 257 -2.28 -17.02 13.28
C HIS A 257 -2.44 -17.51 14.72
N LEU A 258 -3.66 -17.49 15.26
CA LEU A 258 -3.94 -17.89 16.64
C LEU A 258 -4.78 -19.16 16.61
N ILE A 259 -4.24 -20.27 17.11
CA ILE A 259 -4.98 -21.53 17.23
C ILE A 259 -5.33 -21.72 18.70
N PRO A 260 -6.62 -21.82 19.08
CA PRO A 260 -7.00 -22.17 20.45
C PRO A 260 -6.29 -23.45 20.88
N SER A 261 -5.65 -23.42 22.03
CA SER A 261 -4.91 -24.56 22.55
C SER A 261 -5.22 -24.67 24.04
N PRO A 262 -6.35 -25.30 24.41
CA PRO A 262 -6.81 -25.42 25.79
C PRO A 262 -5.83 -26.19 26.67
N ASP A 263 -5.12 -27.15 26.08
CA ASP A 263 -4.27 -28.12 26.78
C ASP A 263 -2.83 -27.63 27.01
N PHE A 264 -2.47 -26.44 26.51
CA PHE A 264 -1.13 -25.89 26.62
C PHE A 264 -1.06 -24.80 27.68
N HIS A 265 -0.38 -25.09 28.78
CA HIS A 265 0.04 -24.09 29.74
C HIS A 265 1.33 -23.43 29.23
N PRO A 266 1.47 -22.10 29.32
CA PRO A 266 2.76 -21.47 29.10
C PRO A 266 3.76 -22.08 30.08
N GLU A 267 4.87 -22.63 29.59
CA GLU A 267 5.96 -23.09 30.45
C GLU A 267 6.40 -21.91 31.34
N PRO A 268 6.41 -22.08 32.68
CA PRO A 268 7.11 -21.13 33.53
C PRO A 268 8.60 -21.24 33.20
N GLU A 269 9.23 -20.15 32.79
CA GLU A 269 10.69 -20.08 32.79
C GLU A 269 11.19 -20.21 34.23
N PRO A 270 12.35 -20.86 34.46
CA PRO A 270 12.90 -21.03 35.80
C PRO A 270 13.07 -19.67 36.48
N GLU A 271 12.63 -19.59 37.73
CA GLU A 271 12.78 -18.42 38.57
C GLU A 271 14.27 -18.14 38.75
N ASP A 272 14.71 -16.97 38.28
CA ASP A 272 16.04 -16.44 38.54
C ASP A 272 16.06 -16.01 40.01
N ASP A 273 16.39 -16.97 40.87
CA ASP A 273 16.44 -16.83 42.33
C ASP A 273 17.60 -15.89 42.66
N SER A 274 17.26 -14.61 42.80
CA SER A 274 18.18 -13.57 43.24
C SER A 274 17.97 -13.36 44.73
N ASP A 275 18.60 -14.20 45.54
CA ASP A 275 18.72 -13.97 46.98
C ASP A 275 20.13 -13.51 47.36
N VAL A 276 20.19 -12.23 47.72
CA VAL A 276 21.26 -11.59 48.47
C VAL A 276 21.11 -11.96 49.93
N MET A 277 22.13 -12.58 50.54
CA MET A 277 22.65 -12.27 51.88
C MET A 277 23.73 -13.26 52.33
N GLY A 278 24.87 -12.75 52.81
CA GLY A 278 25.78 -13.50 53.68
C GLY A 278 27.27 -13.40 53.37
N TYR A 279 27.87 -12.22 53.61
CA TYR A 279 29.31 -12.13 53.86
C TYR A 279 29.63 -12.73 55.23
N GLN A 280 30.49 -13.76 55.30
CA GLN A 280 31.40 -14.04 56.43
C GLN A 280 32.68 -14.72 55.92
N HIS A 281 33.79 -14.43 56.62
CA HIS A 281 35.20 -14.49 56.18
C HIS A 281 35.89 -15.88 56.26
N SER A 282 36.72 -16.16 55.24
CA SER A 282 38.16 -16.64 55.20
C SER A 282 38.64 -17.88 56.01
N PRO A 283 39.86 -18.48 55.78
CA PRO A 283 40.99 -18.13 54.87
C PRO A 283 41.72 -19.31 54.13
N GLY A 284 42.69 -18.96 53.24
CA GLY A 284 43.85 -19.78 52.79
C GLY A 284 43.63 -20.58 51.49
N ASP A 285 44.49 -20.60 50.46
CA ASP A 285 45.91 -20.24 50.35
C ASP A 285 46.31 -19.98 48.88
N ALA A 286 47.34 -19.13 48.75
CA ALA A 286 48.39 -19.08 47.72
C ALA A 286 48.07 -18.72 46.25
N ASP A 287 48.37 -17.46 45.92
CA ASP A 287 49.00 -17.05 44.65
C ASP A 287 50.53 -17.26 44.79
N PRO A 288 51.30 -17.50 43.70
CA PRO A 288 51.86 -16.34 42.99
C PRO A 288 52.01 -16.55 41.46
N GLY A 289 51.69 -15.54 40.67
CA GLY A 289 52.20 -15.50 39.29
C GLY A 289 51.76 -14.36 38.39
N TYR A 290 52.09 -13.11 38.72
CA TYR A 290 52.14 -12.01 37.74
C TYR A 290 53.59 -11.75 37.28
N PRO A 291 53.77 -11.28 36.04
CA PRO A 291 54.32 -9.93 35.87
C PRO A 291 53.54 -9.07 34.85
N PRO A 292 53.81 -7.75 34.79
CA PRO A 292 52.75 -6.74 34.64
C PRO A 292 52.77 -5.91 33.32
N LEU A 293 51.62 -5.29 33.05
CA LEU A 293 51.33 -3.92 32.55
C LEU A 293 52.06 -3.28 31.33
N MET A 294 51.19 -2.64 30.53
CA MET A 294 51.40 -1.52 29.57
C MET A 294 52.02 -1.93 28.21
N SER A 295 51.64 -1.43 27.04
CA SER A 295 51.03 -0.14 26.67
C SER A 295 50.51 -0.25 25.22
N SER A 296 49.56 0.59 24.82
CA SER A 296 49.24 0.86 23.41
C SER A 296 50.48 1.33 22.62
N PRO A 297 50.50 1.17 21.28
CA PRO A 297 50.33 2.37 20.46
C PRO A 297 49.60 2.17 19.12
N GLN A 298 48.89 3.25 18.76
CA GLN A 298 48.75 3.90 17.45
C GLN A 298 48.95 3.11 16.13
N SER A 299 47.99 3.33 15.25
CA SER A 299 48.08 3.24 13.78
C SER A 299 49.31 3.98 13.23
N PRO A 300 49.79 3.65 12.00
CA PRO A 300 49.29 4.43 10.86
C PRO A 300 49.23 3.71 9.49
N LYS A 301 48.31 4.23 8.66
CA LYS A 301 48.39 4.49 7.20
C LYS A 301 49.00 3.41 6.29
N THR A 302 48.17 2.88 5.39
CA THR A 302 48.19 3.27 3.97
C THR A 302 46.79 3.08 3.39
#